data_AF-A0AAD0YG58-F1
#
_entry.id   AF-A0AAD0YG58-F1
#
_cell.length_a   1.000
_cell.length_b   1.000
_cell.length_c   1.000
_cell.angle_alpha   90.00
_cell.angle_beta   90.00
_cell.angle_gamma   90.00
#
_symmetry.space_group_name_H-M   'P 1'
#
loop_
_entity.id
_entity.type
_entity.pdbx_description
1 polymer ?
#
loop_
_entity_poly.entity_id
_entity_poly.type
_entity_poly.pdbx_seq_one_letter_code
_entity_poly.pdbx_strand_id
1 'polypeptide(L)'
;MAISKKNKSKVTVNGKEYLWWVFDEYDQTTFDGIQIKAVCSDQTHFIKYGLQQEEDDRKLALILKDYTKLVHLSSPPEFEDSKGIITKSGIIRMIGWCKQDIHEVQYALVGNNNNFNEAERQLILKEIHKIII
;
A
#
# COMPACT_ATOMS: atom_id res chain seq x y z
N MET A 1 -1.99 -11.93 -15.92
CA MET A 1 -1.36 -10.80 -16.64
C MET A 1 0.09 -10.68 -16.20
N ALA A 2 1.03 -10.39 -17.10
CA ALA A 2 2.44 -10.21 -16.74
C ALA A 2 2.71 -8.73 -16.44
N ILE A 3 3.34 -8.42 -15.31
CA ILE A 3 3.76 -7.05 -15.01
C ILE A 3 5.02 -6.76 -15.82
N SER A 4 4.95 -5.76 -16.71
CA SER A 4 6.14 -5.29 -17.43
C SER A 4 7.17 -4.77 -16.43
N LYS A 5 8.40 -5.28 -16.49
CA LYS A 5 9.51 -4.84 -15.64
C LYS A 5 10.13 -3.51 -16.07
N LYS A 6 9.76 -2.99 -17.25
CA LYS A 6 10.31 -1.75 -17.81
C LYS A 6 10.00 -0.57 -16.88
N ASN A 7 11.01 0.24 -16.58
CA ASN A 7 10.96 1.42 -15.70
C ASN A 7 10.48 1.14 -14.27
N LYS A 8 10.63 -0.10 -13.78
CA LYS A 8 10.31 -0.47 -12.40
C LYS A 8 11.57 -0.84 -11.65
N SER A 9 11.67 -0.32 -10.43
CA SER A 9 12.70 -0.68 -9.48
C SER A 9 12.33 -1.97 -8.75
N LYS A 10 13.34 -2.65 -8.21
CA LYS A 10 13.17 -3.91 -7.49
C LYS A 10 13.63 -3.81 -6.05
N VAL A 11 12.96 -4.55 -5.18
CA VAL A 11 13.39 -4.72 -3.79
C VAL A 11 12.90 -6.05 -3.23
N THR A 12 13.63 -6.62 -2.28
CA THR A 12 13.23 -7.84 -1.58
C THR A 12 12.99 -7.51 -0.12
N VAL A 13 11.82 -7.87 0.41
CA VAL A 13 11.43 -7.64 1.81
C VAL A 13 10.82 -8.93 2.34
N ASN A 14 11.39 -9.46 3.43
CA ASN A 14 10.98 -10.72 4.07
C ASN A 14 10.86 -11.90 3.07
N GLY A 15 11.86 -12.04 2.19
CA GLY A 15 11.90 -13.13 1.21
C GLY A 15 10.99 -12.97 -0.01
N LYS A 16 10.11 -11.95 -0.07
CA LYS A 16 9.28 -11.65 -1.24
C LYS A 16 9.90 -10.53 -2.09
N GLU A 17 9.97 -10.72 -3.41
CA GLU A 17 10.40 -9.68 -4.37
C GLU A 17 9.23 -8.76 -4.70
N TYR A 18 9.49 -7.46 -4.71
CA TYR A 18 8.53 -6.42 -5.10
C TYR A 18 9.08 -5.61 -6.27
N LEU A 19 8.20 -5.31 -7.23
CA LEU A 19 8.42 -4.32 -8.28
C LEU A 19 7.75 -3.02 -7.86
N TRP A 20 8.46 -1.90 -7.87
CA TRP A 20 7.92 -0.61 -7.47
C TRP A 20 8.28 0.51 -8.43
N TRP A 21 7.43 1.54 -8.49
CA TRP A 21 7.64 2.73 -9.29
C TRP A 21 6.87 3.91 -8.71
N VAL A 22 7.32 5.11 -9.09
CA VAL A 22 6.65 6.39 -8.87
C VAL A 22 5.87 6.73 -10.13
N PHE A 23 4.68 7.29 -9.98
CA PHE A 23 3.87 7.80 -11.08
C PHE A 23 2.98 8.94 -10.57
N ASP A 24 2.48 9.75 -11.48
CA ASP A 24 1.58 10.87 -11.19
C ASP A 24 0.18 10.52 -11.68
N GLU A 25 -0.82 10.57 -10.79
CA GLU A 25 -2.20 10.17 -11.07
C GLU A 25 -3.16 11.09 -10.30
N TYR A 26 -4.07 11.73 -11.05
CA TYR A 26 -5.13 12.60 -10.55
C TYR A 26 -6.46 12.00 -10.96
N ASP A 27 -6.89 10.96 -10.27
CA ASP A 27 -8.13 10.24 -10.57
C ASP A 27 -9.10 10.17 -9.37
N GLN A 28 -8.76 10.81 -8.24
CA GLN A 28 -9.55 10.88 -6.99
C GLN A 28 -9.91 9.53 -6.36
N THR A 29 -9.36 8.41 -6.85
CA THR A 29 -9.80 7.08 -6.38
C THR A 29 -9.14 6.68 -5.06
N THR A 30 -7.83 6.95 -4.92
CA THR A 30 -7.04 6.48 -3.76
C THR A 30 -6.17 7.59 -3.18
N PHE A 31 -5.43 8.28 -4.04
CA PHE A 31 -4.58 9.43 -3.75
C PHE A 31 -4.64 10.36 -4.97
N ASP A 32 -4.43 11.66 -4.78
CA ASP A 32 -4.24 12.61 -5.87
C ASP A 32 -2.77 13.07 -5.89
N GLY A 33 -2.17 13.13 -7.08
CA GLY A 33 -0.78 13.56 -7.30
C GLY A 33 0.23 12.41 -7.38
N ILE A 34 1.43 12.64 -6.85
CA ILE A 34 2.56 11.71 -7.00
C ILE A 34 2.39 10.53 -6.05
N GLN A 35 2.43 9.32 -6.61
CA GLN A 35 2.17 8.08 -5.91
C GLN A 35 3.25 7.04 -6.13
N ILE A 36 3.38 6.17 -5.13
CA ILE A 36 4.13 4.91 -5.20
C ILE A 36 3.16 3.77 -5.40
N LYS A 37 3.54 2.84 -6.27
CA LYS A 37 2.94 1.51 -6.32
C LYS A 37 4.04 0.47 -6.19
N ALA A 38 3.90 -0.39 -5.19
CA ALA A 38 4.78 -1.53 -4.96
C ALA A 38 3.97 -2.82 -5.07
N VAL A 39 4.27 -3.65 -6.07
CA VAL A 39 3.55 -4.89 -6.38
C VAL A 39 4.41 -6.09 -6.01
N CYS A 40 3.85 -7.04 -5.26
CA CYS A 40 4.52 -8.30 -5.00
C CYS A 40 4.70 -9.10 -6.31
N SER A 41 5.84 -9.74 -6.50
CA SER A 41 6.16 -10.41 -7.77
C SER A 41 5.32 -11.65 -8.03
N ASP A 42 4.78 -12.28 -6.98
CA ASP A 42 3.77 -13.33 -7.06
C ASP A 42 2.36 -12.79 -7.40
N GLN A 43 2.22 -11.47 -7.50
CA GLN A 43 0.99 -10.73 -7.81
C GLN A 43 -0.15 -10.98 -6.83
N THR A 44 0.14 -11.42 -5.60
CA THR A 44 -0.88 -11.65 -4.56
C THR A 44 -1.47 -10.34 -4.03
N HIS A 45 -0.64 -9.29 -3.96
CA HIS A 45 -1.00 -7.99 -3.42
C HIS A 45 -0.12 -6.88 -3.97
N PHE A 46 -0.58 -5.65 -3.76
CA PHE A 46 0.20 -4.45 -3.98
C PHE A 46 -0.13 -3.38 -2.93
N ILE A 47 0.79 -2.43 -2.79
CA ILE A 47 0.70 -1.31 -1.87
C ILE A 47 0.68 -0.04 -2.71
N LYS A 48 -0.21 0.89 -2.36
CA LYS A 48 -0.20 2.27 -2.87
C LYS A 48 0.05 3.25 -1.72
N TYR A 49 0.83 4.29 -1.97
CA TYR A 49 1.12 5.37 -1.03
C TYR A 49 1.30 6.68 -1.79
N GLY A 50 0.60 7.75 -1.40
CA GLY A 50 0.84 9.09 -1.91
C GLY A 50 2.08 9.70 -1.25
N LEU A 51 2.93 10.38 -2.02
CA LEU A 51 4.04 11.14 -1.46
C LEU A 51 3.54 12.50 -0.97
N GLN A 52 4.23 13.08 0.02
CA GLN A 52 3.98 14.42 0.54
C GLN A 52 2.55 14.61 1.03
N GLN A 53 1.97 13.56 1.63
CA GLN A 53 0.68 13.62 2.28
C GLN A 53 0.76 14.43 3.58
N GLU A 54 -0.26 15.27 3.81
CA GLU A 54 -0.50 15.95 5.08
C GLU A 54 -0.52 14.95 6.24
N GLU A 55 0.09 15.30 7.37
CA GLU A 55 0.32 14.39 8.50
C GLU A 55 -0.99 13.77 9.03
N ASP A 56 -2.04 14.57 9.18
CA ASP A 56 -3.32 14.17 9.76
C ASP A 56 -4.14 13.25 8.84
N ASP A 57 -3.96 13.36 7.52
CA ASP A 57 -4.73 12.61 6.51
C ASP A 57 -3.92 11.49 5.86
N ARG A 58 -2.68 11.29 6.31
CA ARG A 58 -1.77 10.34 5.70
C ARG A 58 -2.32 8.93 5.83
N LYS A 59 -2.30 8.23 4.71
CA LYS A 59 -2.74 6.83 4.64
C LYS A 59 -1.88 6.02 3.69
N LEU A 60 -1.93 4.71 3.86
CA LEU A 60 -1.33 3.75 2.97
C LEU A 60 -2.37 2.70 2.58
N ALA A 61 -2.53 2.46 1.30
CA ALA A 61 -3.48 1.49 0.81
C ALA A 61 -2.79 0.14 0.61
N LEU A 62 -3.37 -0.90 1.20
CA LEU A 62 -2.95 -2.29 1.04
C LEU A 62 -4.05 -3.04 0.30
N ILE A 63 -3.71 -3.59 -0.87
CA ILE A 63 -4.68 -4.11 -1.82
C ILE A 63 -4.31 -5.52 -2.25
N LEU A 64 -5.26 -6.44 -2.18
CA LEU A 64 -5.11 -7.78 -2.76
C LEU A 64 -5.31 -7.74 -4.27
N LYS A 65 -4.81 -8.78 -4.95
CA LYS A 65 -4.98 -8.96 -6.39
C LYS A 65 -6.42 -8.71 -6.84
N ASP A 66 -6.56 -8.05 -8.00
CA ASP A 66 -7.83 -7.74 -8.66
C ASP A 66 -8.81 -6.95 -7.77
N TYR A 67 -8.31 -6.21 -6.77
CA TYR A 67 -9.12 -5.43 -5.83
C TYR A 67 -10.14 -6.27 -5.04
N THR A 68 -9.87 -7.56 -4.87
CA THR A 68 -10.73 -8.47 -4.11
C THR A 68 -10.96 -7.99 -2.67
N LYS A 69 -9.91 -7.47 -2.04
CA LYS A 69 -9.96 -6.74 -0.76
C LYS A 69 -8.98 -5.58 -0.77
N LEU A 70 -9.35 -4.49 -0.11
CA LEU A 70 -8.53 -3.30 0.06
C LEU A 70 -8.76 -2.72 1.46
N VAL A 71 -7.69 -2.24 2.08
CA VAL A 71 -7.75 -1.47 3.32
C VAL A 71 -6.86 -0.23 3.21
N HIS A 72 -7.32 0.88 3.79
CA HIS A 72 -6.50 2.06 4.04
C HIS A 72 -6.04 2.05 5.49
N LEU A 73 -4.73 1.93 5.68
CA LEU A 73 -4.06 1.99 6.97
C LEU A 73 -3.80 3.45 7.33
N SER A 74 -4.22 3.85 8.52
CA SER A 74 -4.10 5.21 9.02
C SER A 74 -2.69 5.54 9.47
N SER A 75 -2.31 6.81 9.32
CA SER A 75 -1.16 7.43 9.99
C SER A 75 0.18 6.68 9.81
N PRO A 76 0.58 6.30 8.59
CA PRO A 76 1.92 5.81 8.37
C PRO A 76 2.96 6.90 8.64
N PRO A 77 4.22 6.56 8.97
CA PRO A 77 5.29 7.54 8.97
C PRO A 77 5.58 8.03 7.54
N GLU A 78 6.35 9.11 7.42
CA GLU A 78 6.95 9.49 6.14
C GLU A 78 7.97 8.44 5.71
N PHE A 79 7.89 8.05 4.44
CA PHE A 79 8.81 7.08 3.85
C PHE A 79 9.81 7.77 2.90
N GLU A 80 9.44 8.93 2.39
CA GLU A 80 10.26 9.88 1.65
C GLU A 80 11.27 10.60 2.55
N ASP A 81 12.26 11.24 1.91
CA ASP A 81 13.16 12.17 2.58
C ASP A 81 12.55 13.58 2.68
N SER A 82 13.26 14.50 3.34
CA SER A 82 12.84 15.90 3.51
C SER A 82 12.68 16.69 2.20
N LYS A 83 13.07 16.13 1.06
CA LYS A 83 12.86 16.69 -0.28
C LYS A 83 11.66 16.07 -1.00
N GLY A 84 10.91 15.17 -0.34
CA GLY A 84 9.81 14.44 -0.93
C GLY A 84 10.24 13.28 -1.83
N ILE A 85 11.52 12.87 -1.77
CA ILE A 85 12.05 11.81 -2.64
C ILE A 85 11.99 10.46 -1.92
N ILE A 86 11.28 9.52 -2.52
CA ILE A 86 11.25 8.14 -2.04
C ILE A 86 12.50 7.38 -2.45
N THR A 87 13.14 6.72 -1.49
CA THR A 87 14.34 5.91 -1.72
C THR A 87 14.03 4.43 -1.60
N LYS A 88 14.96 3.57 -2.04
CA LYS A 88 14.82 2.13 -1.85
C LYS A 88 14.66 1.75 -0.37
N SER A 89 15.38 2.40 0.55
CA SER A 89 15.22 2.18 1.99
C SER A 89 13.84 2.64 2.48
N GLY A 90 13.32 3.77 1.97
CA GLY A 90 11.94 4.21 2.19
C GLY A 90 10.92 3.15 1.80
N ILE A 91 11.06 2.54 0.62
CA ILE A 91 10.19 1.44 0.15
C ILE A 91 10.29 0.21 1.06
N ILE A 92 11.50 -0.17 1.50
CA ILE A 92 11.67 -1.30 2.44
C ILE A 92 10.94 -1.01 3.75
N ARG A 93 11.09 0.21 4.29
CA ARG A 93 10.39 0.65 5.50
C ARG A 93 8.87 0.64 5.29
N MET A 94 8.38 1.12 4.15
CA MET A 94 6.96 1.13 3.80
C MET A 94 6.36 -0.28 3.77
N ILE A 95 6.99 -1.21 3.06
CA ILE A 95 6.53 -2.61 2.96
C ILE A 95 6.66 -3.33 4.32
N GLY A 96 7.70 -3.03 5.10
CA GLY A 96 7.88 -3.57 6.44
C GLY A 96 6.81 -3.06 7.41
N TRP A 97 6.51 -1.76 7.35
CA TRP A 97 5.51 -1.11 8.20
C TRP A 97 4.12 -1.69 7.95
N CYS A 98 3.67 -1.82 6.70
CA CYS A 98 2.31 -2.30 6.40
C CYS A 98 2.04 -3.77 6.79
N LYS A 99 3.08 -4.54 7.11
CA LYS A 99 3.00 -5.93 7.56
C LYS A 99 2.91 -6.07 9.09
N GLN A 100 2.85 -4.95 9.83
CA GLN A 100 2.66 -4.97 11.27
C GLN A 100 1.18 -5.17 11.60
N ASP A 101 0.87 -5.91 12.67
CA ASP A 101 -0.52 -6.24 13.04
C ASP A 101 -1.24 -5.13 13.83
N ILE A 102 -0.67 -3.92 13.91
CA ILE A 102 -1.08 -2.87 14.86
C ILE A 102 -1.69 -1.63 14.20
N HIS A 103 -2.25 -1.75 13.00
CA HIS A 103 -2.77 -0.61 12.25
C HIS A 103 -4.24 -0.31 12.56
N GLU A 104 -4.56 0.97 12.62
CA GLU A 104 -5.94 1.44 12.48
C GLU A 104 -6.35 1.42 11.00
N VAL A 105 -7.62 1.12 10.73
CA VAL A 105 -8.17 1.01 9.36
C VAL A 105 -9.24 2.09 9.14
N GLN A 106 -8.86 3.15 8.43
CA GLN A 106 -9.74 4.25 8.02
C GLN A 106 -10.85 3.80 7.06
N TYR A 107 -10.54 2.87 6.16
CA TYR A 107 -11.44 2.43 5.11
C TYR A 107 -11.14 0.99 4.71
N ALA A 108 -12.17 0.23 4.37
CA ALA A 108 -12.04 -1.10 3.81
C ALA A 108 -13.04 -1.30 2.67
N LEU A 109 -12.66 -2.12 1.69
CA LEU A 109 -13.48 -2.50 0.56
C LEU A 109 -13.32 -4.00 0.32
N VAL A 110 -14.43 -4.72 0.17
CA VAL A 110 -14.47 -6.13 -0.22
C VAL A 110 -15.46 -6.27 -1.37
N GLY A 111 -14.95 -6.54 -2.58
CA GLY A 111 -15.74 -6.42 -3.81
C GLY A 111 -16.30 -5.00 -3.95
N ASN A 112 -17.62 -4.86 -3.88
CA ASN A 112 -18.31 -3.56 -3.94
C ASN A 112 -18.84 -3.07 -2.58
N ASN A 113 -18.59 -3.81 -1.50
CA ASN A 113 -19.04 -3.43 -0.16
C ASN A 113 -17.94 -2.68 0.58
N ASN A 114 -18.27 -1.50 1.11
CA ASN A 114 -17.39 -0.65 1.93
C ASN A 114 -18.01 -0.29 3.30
N ASN A 115 -19.22 -0.78 3.60
CA ASN A 115 -19.92 -0.46 4.83
C ASN A 115 -19.54 -1.45 5.93
N PHE A 116 -18.40 -1.19 6.57
CA PHE A 116 -17.87 -2.00 7.66
C PHE A 116 -17.68 -1.15 8.91
N ASN A 117 -18.03 -1.72 10.06
CA ASN A 117 -17.66 -1.16 11.35
C ASN A 117 -16.17 -1.40 11.66
N GLU A 118 -15.66 -0.81 12.75
CA GLU A 118 -14.25 -0.91 13.12
C GLU A 118 -13.77 -2.36 13.31
N ALA A 119 -14.55 -3.19 14.01
CA ALA A 119 -14.19 -4.58 14.26
C ALA A 119 -14.13 -5.40 12.97
N GLU A 120 -15.06 -5.17 12.04
CA GLU A 120 -15.07 -5.81 10.72
C GLU A 120 -13.86 -5.38 9.88
N ARG A 121 -13.50 -4.09 9.90
CA ARG A 121 -12.29 -3.59 9.20
C ARG A 121 -11.02 -4.24 9.73
N GLN A 122 -10.93 -4.41 11.04
CA GLN A 122 -9.80 -5.10 11.68
C GLN A 122 -9.75 -6.59 11.32
N LEU A 123 -10.90 -7.25 11.16
CA LEU A 123 -10.94 -8.63 10.66
C LEU A 123 -10.45 -8.71 9.21
N ILE A 124 -10.86 -7.77 8.35
CA ILE A 124 -10.41 -7.69 6.95
C ILE A 124 -8.89 -7.50 6.88
N LEU A 125 -8.33 -6.61 7.70
CA LEU A 125 -6.87 -6.42 7.79
C LEU A 125 -6.15 -7.73 8.12
N LYS A 126 -6.61 -8.46 9.14
CA LYS A 126 -6.04 -9.77 9.53
C LYS A 126 -6.11 -10.78 8.39
N GLU A 127 -7.20 -10.80 7.63
CA GLU A 127 -7.33 -11.68 6.46
C GLU A 127 -6.33 -11.33 5.35
N ILE A 128 -6.11 -10.04 5.10
CA ILE A 128 -5.10 -9.58 4.15
C ILE A 128 -3.70 -9.96 4.65
N HIS A 129 -3.38 -9.74 5.93
CA HIS A 129 -2.08 -10.08 6.52
C HIS A 129 -1.73 -11.57 6.39
N LYS A 130 -2.71 -12.47 6.56
CA LYS A 130 -2.52 -13.92 6.34
C LYS A 130 -2.05 -14.28 4.92
N ILE A 131 -2.28 -13.42 3.93
CA ILE A 131 -1.89 -13.64 2.53
C ILE A 131 -0.53 -13.01 2.24
N ILE A 132 -0.26 -11.84 2.82
CA ILE A 132 0.91 -11.03 2.46
C ILE A 132 2.17 -11.29 3.31
N ILE A 133 2.00 -11.81 4.52
CA ILE A 133 3.09 -12.33 5.37
C ILE A 133 3.65 -13.61 4.72
#